data_AF-A0A3D4QQB7-F1
#
_entry.id   AF-A0A3D4QQB7-F1
#
_cell.length_a   1.000
_cell.length_b   1.000
_cell.length_c   1.000
_cell.angle_alpha   90.00
_cell.angle_beta   90.00
_cell.angle_gamma   90.00
#
_symmetry.space_group_name_H-M   'P 1'
#
loop_
_entity.id
_entity.type
_entity.pdbx_description
1 polymer ?
#
loop_
_entity_poly.entity_id
_entity_poly.type
_entity_poly.pdbx_seq_one_letter_code
_entity_poly.pdbx_strand_id
1 'polypeptide(L)'
;MVQNQSLGEREIAYVLLNNHKLSANSLNNLILESADTGLRQDATQILYHTYQHQKMIWDFMNNNGYYQVEYAPQQEIAKATQQLQQYGMQ
;
A
#
# COMPACT_ATOMS: atom_id res chain seq x y z
N MET A 1 16.30 36.30 -3.70
CA MET A 1 17.04 35.09 -3.28
C MET A 1 16.06 33.94 -3.39
N VAL A 2 16.24 33.04 -4.36
CA VAL A 2 15.35 31.86 -4.49
C VAL A 2 15.83 30.84 -3.46
N GLN A 3 15.01 30.59 -2.44
CA GLN A 3 15.25 29.53 -1.48
C GLN A 3 15.11 28.20 -2.23
N ASN A 4 16.21 27.46 -2.39
CA ASN A 4 16.16 26.10 -2.90
C ASN A 4 15.35 25.27 -1.90
N GLN A 5 14.08 25.01 -2.20
CA GLN A 5 13.25 24.08 -1.43
C GLN A 5 13.75 22.67 -1.73
N SER A 6 14.71 22.20 -0.96
CA SER A 6 15.09 20.78 -0.96
C SER A 6 13.91 19.96 -0.45
N LEU A 7 13.55 18.89 -1.17
CA LEU A 7 12.54 17.95 -0.71
C LEU A 7 12.94 17.40 0.66
N GLY A 8 12.04 17.52 1.62
CA GLY A 8 12.21 16.95 2.94
C GLY A 8 12.07 15.43 2.92
N GLU A 9 12.68 14.75 3.88
CA GLU A 9 12.60 13.28 4.05
C GLU A 9 11.15 12.77 4.03
N ARG A 10 10.24 13.51 4.69
CA ARG A 10 8.80 13.20 4.68
C ARG A 10 8.22 13.23 3.27
N GLU A 11 8.53 14.26 2.48
CA GLU A 11 8.01 14.42 1.12
C GLU A 11 8.55 13.33 0.20
N ILE A 12 9.83 13.01 0.32
CA ILE A 12 10.47 11.91 -0.40
C ILE A 12 9.77 10.59 -0.05
N ALA A 13 9.55 10.30 1.23
CA ALA A 13 8.88 9.08 1.67
C ALA A 13 7.44 8.98 1.12
N TYR A 14 6.69 10.09 1.08
CA TYR A 14 5.37 10.13 0.44
C TYR A 14 5.42 9.84 -1.06
N VAL A 15 6.37 10.45 -1.78
CA VAL A 15 6.54 10.19 -3.23
C VAL A 15 6.86 8.72 -3.46
N LEU A 16 7.79 8.15 -2.70
CA LEU A 16 8.16 6.73 -2.80
C LEU A 16 6.96 5.82 -2.49
N LEU A 17 6.22 6.10 -1.41
CA LEU A 17 5.05 5.34 -1.01
C LEU A 17 3.98 5.34 -2.11
N ASN A 18 3.66 6.52 -2.65
CA ASN A 18 2.63 6.68 -3.67
C ASN A 18 3.05 6.05 -5.01
N ASN A 19 4.32 6.18 -5.40
CA ASN A 19 4.84 5.52 -6.59
C ASN A 19 4.73 4.00 -6.49
N HIS A 20 5.09 3.41 -5.34
CA HIS A 20 4.94 1.95 -5.17
C HIS A 20 3.47 1.50 -5.21
N LYS A 21 2.54 2.30 -4.65
CA LYS A 21 1.10 2.02 -4.79
C LYS A 21 0.64 2.06 -6.25
N LEU A 22 1.09 3.06 -7.01
CA LEU A 22 0.80 3.17 -8.43
C LEU A 22 1.38 1.98 -9.21
N SER A 23 2.66 1.65 -9.00
CA SER A 23 3.32 0.51 -9.64
C SER A 23 2.61 -0.80 -9.32
N ALA A 24 2.19 -1.02 -8.07
CA ALA A 24 1.44 -2.22 -7.70
C ALA A 24 0.11 -2.33 -8.46
N ASN A 25 -0.63 -1.23 -8.62
CA ASN A 25 -1.86 -1.20 -9.41
C ASN A 25 -1.59 -1.52 -10.89
N SER A 26 -0.57 -0.89 -11.49
CA SER A 26 -0.20 -1.15 -12.88
C SER A 26 0.26 -2.60 -13.11
N LEU A 27 1.05 -3.16 -12.19
CA LEU A 27 1.51 -4.54 -12.26
C LEU A 27 0.36 -5.55 -12.10
N ASN A 28 -0.60 -5.28 -11.21
CA ASN A 28 -1.80 -6.10 -11.11
C ASN A 28 -2.57 -6.14 -12.44
N ASN A 29 -2.80 -4.99 -13.08
CA ASN A 29 -3.45 -4.95 -14.38
C ASN A 29 -2.66 -5.73 -15.44
N LEU A 30 -1.34 -5.55 -15.49
CA LEU A 30 -0.47 -6.30 -16.40
C LEU A 30 -0.61 -7.83 -16.19
N ILE A 31 -0.58 -8.30 -14.94
CA ILE A 31 -0.70 -9.74 -14.61
C ILE A 31 -2.06 -10.29 -15.03
N LEU A 32 -3.13 -9.52 -14.83
CA LEU A 32 -4.50 -9.93 -15.16
C LEU A 32 -4.73 -9.99 -16.68
N GLU A 33 -4.09 -9.12 -17.45
CA GLU A 33 -4.26 -9.01 -18.90
C GLU A 33 -3.18 -9.74 -19.71
N SER A 34 -2.17 -10.33 -19.06
CA SER A 34 -1.09 -11.06 -19.73
C SER A 34 -1.54 -12.43 -20.23
N ALA A 35 -1.49 -12.64 -21.55
CA ALA A 35 -1.71 -13.95 -22.17
C ALA A 35 -0.46 -14.86 -22.11
N ASP A 36 0.74 -14.27 -22.06
CA ASP A 36 1.99 -15.02 -21.93
C ASP A 36 2.25 -15.42 -20.48
N THR A 37 2.51 -16.70 -20.24
CA THR A 37 2.69 -17.24 -18.88
C THR A 37 4.02 -16.82 -18.26
N GLY A 38 5.07 -16.67 -19.07
CA GLY A 38 6.38 -16.21 -18.60
C GLY A 38 6.32 -14.77 -18.11
N LEU A 39 5.80 -13.87 -18.95
CA LEU A 39 5.58 -12.46 -18.62
C LEU A 39 4.70 -12.31 -17.37
N ARG A 40 3.63 -13.10 -17.28
CA ARG A 40 2.76 -13.11 -16.09
C ARG A 40 3.55 -13.47 -14.83
N GLN A 41 4.41 -14.48 -14.91
CA GLN A 41 5.21 -14.93 -13.77
C GLN A 41 6.27 -13.89 -13.37
N ASP A 42 6.95 -13.29 -14.35
CA ASP A 42 7.93 -12.23 -14.11
C ASP A 42 7.29 -11.00 -13.46
N ALA A 43 6.16 -10.53 -14.00
CA ALA A 43 5.41 -9.42 -13.43
C ALA A 43 4.92 -9.72 -12.01
N THR A 44 4.52 -10.97 -11.73
CA THR A 44 4.13 -11.42 -10.38
C THR A 44 5.28 -11.32 -9.39
N GLN A 45 6.50 -11.70 -9.79
CA GLN A 45 7.68 -11.58 -8.92
C GLN A 45 8.03 -10.11 -8.64
N ILE A 46 7.98 -9.25 -9.66
CA ILE A 46 8.20 -7.80 -9.49
C ILE A 46 7.15 -7.19 -8.57
N LEU A 47 5.89 -7.60 -8.70
CA LEU A 47 4.81 -7.15 -7.82
C LEU A 47 5.07 -7.54 -6.36
N TYR A 48 5.54 -8.77 -6.11
CA TYR A 48 5.87 -9.20 -4.75
C TYR A 48 6.95 -8.31 -4.12
N HIS A 49 8.02 -7.99 -4.85
CA HIS A 49 9.04 -7.05 -4.37
C HIS A 49 8.49 -5.64 -4.17
N THR A 50 7.59 -5.19 -5.07
CA THR A 50 6.94 -3.88 -4.95
C THR A 50 6.14 -3.79 -3.65
N TYR A 51 5.41 -4.84 -3.27
CA TYR A 51 4.72 -4.90 -1.98
C TYR A 51 5.67 -4.85 -0.78
N GLN A 52 6.78 -5.60 -0.84
CA GLN A 52 7.78 -5.60 0.23
C GLN A 52 8.37 -4.20 0.46
N HIS A 53 8.79 -3.52 -0.62
CA HIS A 53 9.33 -2.17 -0.54
C HIS A 53 8.29 -1.16 -0.05
N GLN A 54 7.06 -1.26 -0.57
CA GLN A 54 5.96 -0.41 -0.13
C GLN A 54 5.72 -0.53 1.38
N LYS A 55 5.76 -1.76 1.92
CA LYS A 55 5.60 -2.00 3.36
C LYS A 55 6.74 -1.42 4.17
N MET A 56 7.99 -1.58 3.72
CA MET A 56 9.15 -0.98 4.38
C MET A 56 9.05 0.55 4.45
N ILE A 57 8.65 1.20 3.36
CA ILE A 57 8.45 2.66 3.33
C ILE A 57 7.31 3.05 4.28
N TRP A 58 6.20 2.30 4.26
CA TRP A 58 5.08 2.55 5.16
C TRP A 58 5.49 2.44 6.64
N ASP A 59 6.24 1.40 7.01
CA ASP A 59 6.74 1.21 8.37
C ASP A 59 7.66 2.35 8.80
N PHE A 60 8.57 2.75 7.91
CA PHE A 60 9.41 3.92 8.13
C PHE A 60 8.57 5.18 8.38
N MET A 61 7.56 5.45 7.55
CA MET A 61 6.72 6.63 7.72
C MET A 61 5.86 6.56 8.98
N ASN A 62 5.35 5.40 9.34
CA ASN A 62 4.56 5.19 10.54
C ASN A 62 5.41 5.42 11.80
N ASN A 63 6.62 4.85 11.85
CA ASN A 63 7.53 4.97 12.98
C ASN A 63 8.03 6.42 13.20
N ASN A 64 8.16 7.20 12.12
CA ASN A 64 8.53 8.62 12.19
C ASN A 64 7.32 9.56 12.36
N GLY A 65 6.10 9.03 12.52
CA GLY A 65 4.88 9.82 12.66
C GLY A 65 4.46 10.59 11.39
N TYR A 66 5.09 10.30 10.25
CA TYR A 66 4.81 10.95 8.98
C TYR A 66 3.49 10.51 8.37
N TYR A 67 3.04 9.29 8.69
CA TYR A 67 1.78 8.72 8.23
C TYR A 67 0.86 8.46 9.42
N GLN A 68 -0.23 9.22 9.53
CA GLN A 68 -1.24 9.03 10.57
C GLN A 68 -2.31 8.09 10.04
N VAL A 69 -2.53 6.98 10.73
CA VAL A 69 -3.65 6.07 10.47
C VAL A 69 -4.75 6.42 11.46
N GLU A 70 -5.91 6.84 10.95
CA GLU A 70 -7.09 6.98 11.80
C GLU A 70 -7.53 5.58 12.23
N TYR A 71 -7.54 5.35 13.55
CA TYR A 71 -8.12 4.12 14.08
C TYR A 71 -9.62 4.12 13.81
N ALA A 72 -10.13 2.99 13.33
CA ALA A 72 -11.57 2.79 13.20
C ALA A 72 -12.23 2.99 14.58
N PRO A 73 -13.37 3.71 14.66
CA PRO A 73 -14.10 3.85 15.91
C PRO A 73 -14.42 2.47 16.50
N GLN A 74 -14.20 2.27 17.81
CA GLN A 74 -14.43 0.97 18.46
C GLN A 74 -15.85 0.45 18.25
N GLN A 75 -16.83 1.35 18.11
CA GLN A 75 -18.22 0.99 17.84
C GLN A 75 -18.41 0.36 16.46
N GLU A 76 -17.72 0.84 15.42
CA GLU A 76 -17.74 0.24 14.09
C GLU A 76 -17.06 -1.14 14.09
N ILE A 77 -15.98 -1.30 14.87
CA ILE A 77 -15.32 -2.60 15.07
C ILE A 77 -16.28 -3.60 15.73
N ALA A 78 -16.97 -3.20 16.79
CA ALA A 78 -17.94 -4.04 17.49
C ALA A 78 -19.10 -4.46 16.57
N LYS A 79 -19.62 -3.52 15.78
CA LYS A 79 -20.69 -3.76 14.80
C LYS A 79 -20.27 -4.74 13.71
N ALA A 80 -19.08 -4.54 13.11
CA ALA A 80 -18.55 -5.46 12.11
C ALA A 80 -18.30 -6.86 12.66
N THR A 81 -17.78 -6.96 13.89
CA THR A 81 -17.57 -8.25 14.59
C THR A 81 -18.90 -8.99 14.79
N GLN A 82 -19.94 -8.29 15.23
CA GLN A 82 -21.28 -8.87 15.41
C GLN A 82 -21.88 -9.35 14.08
N GLN A 83 -21.73 -8.57 13.01
CA GLN A 83 -22.18 -8.97 11.67
C GLN A 83 -21.48 -10.25 11.19
N LEU A 84 -20.15 -10.34 11.32
CA LEU A 84 -19.40 -11.53 10.93
C LEU A 84 -19.82 -12.79 11.68
N GLN A 85 -20.09 -12.68 12.99
CA GLN A 85 -20.63 -13.80 13.78
C GLN A 85 -22.01 -14.24 13.30
N GLN A 86 -22.84 -13.30 12.85
CA GLN A 86 -24.18 -13.60 12.34
C GLN A 86 -24.12 -14.28 10.95
N TYR A 87 -23.14 -13.92 10.11
CA TYR A 87 -22.92 -14.55 8.80
C TYR A 87 -22.24 -15.93 8.89
N GLY A 88 -21.36 -16.17 9.87
CA GLY A 88 -20.71 -17.47 10.07
C GLY A 88 -21.59 -18.55 10.72
N MET A 89 -22.85 -18.23 11.02
CA MET A 89 -23.85 -19.11 11.63
C MET A 89 -24.95 -19.54 10.63
N GLN A 90 -24.77 -19.28 9.33
CA GLN A 90 -25.57 -19.84 8.22
C GLN A 90 -24.80 -20.99 7.56
#